data_AF-A0A645CY10-F1
#
_entry.id   AF-A0A645CY10-F1
#
_cell.length_a   1.000
_cell.length_b   1.000
_cell.length_c   1.000
_cell.angle_alpha   90.00
_cell.angle_beta   90.00
_cell.angle_gamma   90.00
#
_symmetry.space_group_name_H-M   'P 1'
#
loop_
_entity.id
_entity.type
_entity.pdbx_description
1 polymer ?
#
loop_
_entity_poly.entity_id
_entity_poly.type
_entity_poly.pdbx_seq_one_letter_code
_entity_poly.pdbx_strand_id
1 'polypeptide(L)'
;MICAVFPLGRAYTSENEELYFYQKVPCGDKNTHTVREWIREFGIPEEDSIGRMWSESIIWLAQYMQKVKHFKKDTLNLVWNAIFHQLYLNYDIQKPFEDQLKENFIKLKQLLSGGKDK
;
A
#
# COMPACT_ATOMS: atom_id res chain seq x y z
N MET A 1 -2.05 5.76 -22.07
CA MET A 1 -0.87 5.15 -21.41
C MET A 1 -1.18 4.46 -20.07
N ILE A 2 -2.35 4.71 -19.44
CA ILE A 2 -2.71 4.14 -18.12
C ILE A 2 -3.18 2.68 -18.15
N CYS A 3 -3.67 2.19 -19.30
CA CYS A 3 -4.23 0.83 -19.41
C CYS A 3 -3.21 -0.26 -19.78
N ALA A 4 -1.94 0.08 -20.01
CA ALA A 4 -0.95 -0.92 -20.44
C ALA A 4 -0.43 -1.76 -19.25
N VAL A 5 -0.31 -1.14 -18.08
CA VAL A 5 0.18 -1.78 -16.84
C VAL A 5 -0.96 -2.43 -16.04
N PHE A 6 -2.21 -2.05 -16.32
CA PHE A 6 -3.42 -2.63 -15.73
C PHE A 6 -3.92 -3.76 -16.64
N PRO A 7 -3.93 -5.02 -16.17
CA PRO A 7 -4.67 -5.41 -14.98
C PRO A 7 -3.84 -6.03 -13.84
N LEU A 8 -2.51 -6.17 -13.98
CA LEU A 8 -1.72 -6.96 -13.03
C LEU A 8 -1.36 -6.11 -11.79
N GLY A 9 -1.93 -6.46 -10.64
CA GLY A 9 -1.48 -5.98 -9.33
C GLY A 9 -0.37 -6.85 -8.77
N ARG A 10 0.54 -6.24 -8.01
CA ARG A 10 1.61 -6.90 -7.25
C ARG A 10 1.46 -6.56 -5.77
N ALA A 11 1.63 -7.54 -4.90
CA ALA A 11 1.62 -7.38 -3.45
C ALA A 11 2.62 -8.34 -2.80
N TYR A 12 2.92 -8.10 -1.53
CA TYR A 12 3.78 -8.97 -0.72
C TYR A 12 3.02 -9.49 0.50
N THR A 13 3.23 -10.76 0.86
CA THR A 13 2.66 -11.37 2.07
C THR A 13 3.44 -10.99 3.33
N SER A 14 2.96 -11.43 4.50
CA SER A 14 3.69 -11.31 5.77
C SER A 14 5.00 -12.09 5.78
N GLU A 15 5.10 -13.14 4.95
CA GLU A 15 6.26 -13.99 4.76
C GLU A 15 7.21 -13.41 3.68
N ASN A 16 6.94 -12.20 3.19
CA ASN A 16 7.66 -11.54 2.09
C ASN A 16 7.61 -12.32 0.78
N GLU A 17 6.54 -13.11 0.56
CA GLU A 17 6.27 -13.77 -0.71
C GLU A 17 5.59 -12.80 -1.66
N GLU A 18 6.05 -12.76 -2.90
CA GLU A 18 5.46 -11.92 -3.94
C GLU A 18 4.23 -12.59 -4.55
N LEU A 19 3.13 -11.85 -4.60
CA LEU A 19 1.86 -12.29 -5.17
C LEU A 19 1.43 -11.36 -6.30
N TYR A 20 0.87 -11.96 -7.34
CA TYR A 20 0.26 -11.26 -8.45
C TYR A 20 -1.24 -11.53 -8.47
N PHE A 21 -2.02 -10.49 -8.69
CA PHE A 21 -3.48 -10.60 -8.77
C PHE A 21 -4.02 -9.81 -9.95
N TYR A 22 -5.08 -10.35 -10.56
CA TYR A 22 -5.72 -9.74 -11.71
C TYR A 22 -6.81 -8.76 -11.27
N GLN A 23 -6.71 -7.52 -11.74
CA GLN A 23 -7.72 -6.49 -11.53
C GLN A 23 -8.68 -6.47 -12.72
N LYS A 24 -9.97 -6.65 -12.45
CA LYS A 24 -11.00 -6.62 -13.51
C LYS A 24 -11.22 -5.18 -13.99
N VAL A 25 -10.40 -4.74 -14.94
CA VAL A 25 -10.52 -3.43 -15.60
C VAL A 25 -11.11 -3.56 -17.01
N PRO A 26 -11.83 -2.54 -17.52
CA PRO A 26 -12.42 -2.57 -18.86
C PRO A 26 -11.40 -2.35 -19.99
N CYS A 27 -10.13 -2.11 -19.65
CA CYS A 27 -9.04 -1.84 -20.59
C CYS A 27 -7.81 -2.68 -20.23
N GLY A 28 -6.90 -2.84 -21.19
CA GLY A 28 -5.72 -3.70 -21.04
C GLY A 28 -5.44 -4.51 -22.31
N ASP A 29 -4.24 -5.06 -22.40
CA ASP A 29 -3.96 -6.07 -23.42
C ASP A 29 -4.85 -7.30 -23.17
N LYS A 30 -5.43 -7.84 -24.26
CA LYS A 30 -6.28 -9.04 -24.24
C LYS A 30 -5.50 -10.31 -24.58
N ASN A 31 -4.20 -10.18 -24.90
CA ASN A 31 -3.33 -11.31 -25.17
C ASN A 31 -3.00 -12.05 -23.87
N THR A 32 -2.71 -13.35 -24.01
CA THR A 32 -2.24 -14.19 -22.93
C THR A 32 -0.74 -14.03 -22.77
N HIS A 33 -0.31 -13.63 -21.57
CA HIS A 33 1.10 -13.46 -21.21
C HIS A 33 1.39 -14.20 -19.91
N THR A 34 2.61 -14.68 -19.72
CA THR A 34 3.10 -15.01 -18.39
C THR A 34 3.39 -13.74 -17.60
N VAL A 35 3.40 -13.81 -16.26
CA VAL A 35 3.77 -12.68 -15.39
C VAL A 35 5.15 -12.12 -15.75
N ARG A 36 6.11 -13.00 -16.09
CA ARG A 36 7.48 -12.60 -16.45
C ARG A 36 7.52 -11.83 -17.77
N GLU A 37 6.78 -12.28 -18.78
CA GLU A 37 6.70 -11.57 -20.06
C GLU A 37 6.07 -10.20 -19.85
N TRP A 38 4.97 -10.13 -19.11
CA TRP A 38 4.29 -8.87 -18.77
C TRP A 38 5.22 -7.85 -18.10
N ILE A 39 5.93 -8.26 -17.04
CA ILE A 39 6.87 -7.38 -16.31
C ILE A 39 7.94 -6.82 -17.25
N ARG A 40 8.50 -7.67 -18.11
CA ARG A 40 9.56 -7.28 -19.06
C ARG A 40 9.04 -6.37 -20.15
N GLU A 41 7.90 -6.69 -20.76
CA GLU A 41 7.30 -5.91 -21.86
C GLU A 41 6.96 -4.48 -21.43
N PHE A 42 6.47 -4.31 -20.19
CA PHE A 42 6.09 -3.00 -19.66
C PHE A 42 7.21 -2.28 -18.89
N GLY A 43 8.41 -2.86 -18.83
CA GLY A 43 9.54 -2.27 -18.10
C GLY A 43 9.28 -2.09 -16.61
N ILE A 44 8.45 -2.95 -16.03
CA ILE A 44 8.16 -2.94 -14.60
C ILE A 44 9.43 -3.43 -13.87
N PRO A 45 9.93 -2.72 -12.85
CA PRO A 45 11.07 -3.18 -12.08
C PRO A 45 10.84 -4.57 -11.49
N GLU A 46 11.83 -5.47 -11.60
CA GLU A 46 11.77 -6.79 -10.98
C GLU A 46 11.70 -6.69 -9.45
N GLU A 47 12.37 -5.69 -8.86
CA GLU A 47 12.22 -5.34 -7.44
C GLU A 47 11.37 -4.08 -7.28
N ASP A 48 10.41 -4.14 -6.36
CA ASP A 48 9.49 -3.04 -6.04
C ASP A 48 9.53 -2.73 -4.55
N SER A 49 10.53 -1.95 -4.17
CA SER A 49 10.72 -1.53 -2.78
C SER A 49 9.52 -0.74 -2.25
N ILE A 50 8.92 0.11 -3.08
CA ILE A 50 7.72 0.89 -2.75
C ILE A 50 6.52 -0.05 -2.54
N GLY A 51 6.25 -0.96 -3.48
CA GLY A 51 5.18 -1.94 -3.38
C GLY A 51 5.32 -2.87 -2.18
N ARG A 52 6.56 -3.27 -1.86
CA ARG A 52 6.88 -4.04 -0.64
C ARG A 52 6.56 -3.24 0.62
N MET A 53 7.09 -2.03 0.75
CA MET A 53 6.83 -1.17 1.89
C MET A 53 5.34 -0.85 2.06
N TRP A 54 4.63 -0.66 0.96
CA TRP A 54 3.18 -0.44 0.97
C TRP A 54 2.41 -1.68 1.45
N SER A 55 2.79 -2.87 0.96
CA SER A 55 2.18 -4.13 1.39
C SER A 55 2.39 -4.39 2.88
N GLU A 56 3.62 -4.20 3.38
CA GLU A 56 3.95 -4.29 4.81
C GLU A 56 3.13 -3.30 5.65
N SER A 57 2.96 -2.07 5.14
CA SER A 57 2.17 -1.04 5.80
C SER A 57 0.71 -1.42 5.91
N ILE A 58 0.10 -1.94 4.83
CA ILE A 58 -1.28 -2.43 4.81
C ILE A 58 -1.47 -3.59 5.77
N ILE A 59 -0.56 -4.58 5.78
CA ILE A 59 -0.64 -5.75 6.67
C ILE A 59 -0.66 -5.30 8.13
N TRP A 60 0.27 -4.42 8.51
CA TRP A 60 0.33 -3.89 9.87
C TRP A 60 -0.94 -3.10 10.24
N LEU A 61 -1.43 -2.25 9.33
CA LEU A 61 -2.64 -1.45 9.57
C LEU A 61 -3.88 -2.33 9.66
N ALA A 62 -4.01 -3.37 8.83
CA ALA A 62 -5.11 -4.31 8.92
C ALA A 62 -5.14 -5.02 10.28
N GLN A 63 -3.98 -5.46 10.78
CA GLN A 63 -3.85 -6.04 12.12
C GLN A 63 -4.18 -5.02 13.22
N TYR A 64 -3.74 -3.77 13.09
CA TYR A 64 -4.08 -2.71 14.03
C TYR A 64 -5.58 -2.43 14.05
N MET A 65 -6.21 -2.27 12.88
CA MET A 65 -7.64 -2.02 12.75
C MET A 65 -8.49 -3.16 13.34
N GLN A 66 -8.05 -4.42 13.21
CA GLN A 66 -8.69 -5.55 13.87
C GLN A 66 -8.61 -5.47 15.40
N LYS A 67 -7.53 -4.92 15.96
CA LYS A 67 -7.38 -4.72 17.42
C LYS A 67 -8.30 -3.61 17.92
N VAL A 68 -8.43 -2.50 17.17
CA VAL A 68 -9.21 -1.33 17.61
C VAL A 68 -10.67 -1.35 17.15
N LYS A 69 -11.14 -2.40 16.46
CA LYS A 69 -12.53 -2.49 15.91
C LYS A 69 -13.65 -2.31 16.94
N HIS A 70 -13.35 -2.48 18.23
CA HIS A 70 -14.28 -2.32 19.34
C HIS A 70 -14.40 -0.86 19.83
N PHE A 71 -13.56 0.04 19.33
CA PHE A 71 -13.63 1.47 19.66
C PHE A 71 -14.92 2.10 19.12
N LYS A 72 -15.31 3.23 19.72
CA LYS A 72 -16.46 4.01 19.27
C LYS A 72 -16.22 4.52 17.84
N LYS A 73 -17.31 4.70 17.09
CA LYS A 73 -17.28 5.16 15.70
C LYS A 73 -16.46 6.45 15.51
N ASP A 74 -16.60 7.42 16.40
CA ASP A 74 -15.87 8.68 16.32
C ASP A 74 -14.35 8.48 16.48
N THR A 75 -13.95 7.60 17.40
CA THR A 75 -12.55 7.21 17.56
C THR A 75 -12.02 6.48 16.32
N LEU A 76 -12.80 5.57 15.75
CA LEU A 76 -12.43 4.90 14.49
C LEU A 76 -12.29 5.89 13.33
N ASN A 77 -13.15 6.91 13.24
CA ASN A 77 -13.03 7.96 12.24
C ASN A 77 -11.74 8.77 12.40
N LEU A 78 -11.32 9.06 13.64
CA LEU A 78 -10.04 9.71 13.91
C LEU A 78 -8.86 8.84 13.44
N VAL A 79 -8.90 7.53 13.69
CA VAL A 79 -7.90 6.58 13.20
C VAL A 79 -7.86 6.58 11.67
N TRP A 80 -9.01 6.47 11.01
CA TRP A 80 -9.09 6.51 9.53
C TRP A 80 -8.55 7.82 8.95
N ASN A 81 -8.89 8.96 9.55
CA ASN A 81 -8.40 10.26 9.12
C ASN A 81 -6.87 10.38 9.29
N ALA A 82 -6.32 9.84 10.38
CA ALA A 82 -4.87 9.81 10.58
C ALA A 82 -4.17 8.95 9.52
N ILE A 83 -4.70 7.76 9.23
CA ILE A 83 -4.17 6.87 8.17
C ILE A 83 -4.23 7.58 6.82
N PHE A 84 -5.40 8.14 6.46
CA PHE A 84 -5.62 8.81 5.18
C PHE A 84 -4.70 10.02 5.01
N HIS A 85 -4.65 10.91 6.00
CA HIS A 85 -3.80 12.09 5.94
C HIS A 85 -2.33 11.70 5.81
N GLN A 86 -1.85 10.79 6.66
CA GLN A 86 -0.43 10.47 6.74
C GLN A 86 0.07 9.67 5.55
N LEU A 87 -0.75 8.80 4.95
CA LEU A 87 -0.33 7.93 3.84
C LEU A 87 -0.70 8.42 2.45
N TYR A 88 -1.63 9.39 2.32
CA TYR A 88 -2.06 9.90 1.02
C TYR A 88 -1.86 11.40 0.83
N LEU A 89 -1.96 12.21 1.90
CA LEU A 89 -1.95 13.68 1.77
C LEU A 89 -0.63 14.32 2.18
N ASN A 90 0.10 13.72 3.13
CA ASN A 90 1.28 14.33 3.74
C ASN A 90 2.57 14.11 2.93
N TYR A 91 2.58 14.59 1.68
CA TYR A 91 3.75 14.50 0.80
C TYR A 91 4.10 15.85 0.19
N ASP A 92 5.40 16.13 0.15
CA ASP A 92 5.99 17.15 -0.68
C ASP A 92 6.35 16.55 -2.04
N ILE A 93 5.69 17.03 -3.10
CA ILE A 93 5.89 16.56 -4.47
C ILE A 93 7.28 16.89 -5.03
N GLN A 94 8.04 17.75 -4.36
CA GLN A 94 9.42 18.09 -4.71
C GLN A 94 10.45 17.14 -4.09
N LYS A 95 10.02 16.20 -3.24
CA LYS A 95 10.89 15.25 -2.54
C LYS A 95 10.63 13.81 -2.99
N PRO A 96 11.62 12.90 -2.86
CA PRO A 96 11.42 11.48 -3.14
C PRO A 96 10.24 10.92 -2.36
N PHE A 97 9.36 10.18 -3.04
CA PHE A 97 8.17 9.60 -2.43
C PHE A 97 8.51 8.50 -1.41
N GLU A 98 9.45 7.62 -1.75
CA GLU A 98 9.78 6.43 -0.96
C GLU A 98 10.27 6.79 0.46
N ASP A 99 11.19 7.75 0.57
CA ASP A 99 11.70 8.23 1.86
C ASP A 99 10.57 8.80 2.72
N GLN A 100 9.69 9.60 2.11
CA GLN A 100 8.54 10.19 2.79
C GLN A 100 7.53 9.14 3.22
N LEU A 101 7.25 8.13 2.40
CA LEU A 101 6.35 7.03 2.74
C LEU A 101 6.87 6.26 3.96
N LYS A 102 8.18 5.96 3.98
CA LYS A 102 8.84 5.30 5.11
C LYS A 102 8.70 6.11 6.40
N GLU A 103 9.03 7.40 6.35
CA GLU A 103 8.91 8.31 7.49
C GLU A 103 7.46 8.44 7.96
N ASN A 104 6.54 8.62 7.03
CA ASN A 104 5.13 8.81 7.30
C ASN A 104 4.54 7.59 7.99
N PHE A 105 4.89 6.39 7.52
CA PHE A 105 4.45 5.16 8.15
C PHE A 105 5.06 4.95 9.56
N ILE A 106 6.33 5.33 9.78
CA ILE A 106 6.93 5.32 11.13
C ILE A 106 6.18 6.26 12.07
N LYS A 107 5.93 7.51 11.65
CA LYS A 107 5.17 8.51 12.42
C LYS A 107 3.75 8.02 12.71
N LEU A 108 3.09 7.40 11.73
CA LEU A 108 1.76 6.83 11.90
C LEU A 108 1.75 5.70 12.93
N LYS A 109 2.70 4.77 12.87
CA LYS A 109 2.82 3.68 13.86
C LYS A 109 3.02 4.21 15.27
N GLN A 110 3.84 5.24 15.43
CA GLN A 110 4.06 5.91 16.72
C GLN A 110 2.78 6.56 17.24
N LEU A 111 2.06 7.30 16.38
CA LEU A 111 0.79 7.93 16.73
C LEU A 111 -0.26 6.90 17.18
N LEU A 112 -0.39 5.80 16.44
CA LEU A 112 -1.38 4.75 16.70
C LEU A 112 -1.04 3.85 17.89
N SER A 113 0.25 3.70 18.19
CA SER A 113 0.74 2.88 19.32
C SER A 113 0.89 3.67 20.62
N GLY A 114 1.11 4.99 20.53
CA GLY A 114 1.20 5.92 21.65
C GLY A 114 -0.15 6.34 22.24
N GLY A 115 -1.27 5.85 21.70
CA GLY A 115 -2.62 6.06 22.23
C GLY A 115 -3.02 5.08 23.35
N LYS A 116 -2.09 4.26 23.86
CA LYS A 116 -2.25 3.57 25.13
C LYS A 116 -1.84 4.55 26.22
N ASP A 117 -2.73 4.79 27.18
CA ASP A 117 -2.63 5.76 28.30
C ASP A 117 -3.20 7.15 27.98
N LYS A 118 -4.53 7.23 27.90
CA LYS A 118 -5.34 8.33 28.47
C LYS A 118 -6.79 7.88 28.66
#